data_AF-A0AAV6Z8G5-F1
#
_entry.id   AF-A0AAV6Z8G5-F1
#
_cell.length_a   1.000
_cell.length_b   1.000
_cell.length_c   1.000
_cell.angle_alpha   90.00
_cell.angle_beta   90.00
_cell.angle_gamma   90.00
#
_symmetry.space_group_name_H-M   'P 1'
#
loop_
_entity.id
_entity.type
_entity.pdbx_description
1 polymer ?
#
loop_
_entity_poly.entity_id
_entity_poly.type
_entity_poly.pdbx_seq_one_letter_code
_entity_poly.pdbx_strand_id
1 'polypeptide(L)'
;MSWGPAQRVYHRALIGYTNGEGIYFNDPQALKNNTYGPGGIYRPDKVLGNTNKTGIWAYWLDAPANPNVTNYQSKCWSWYYSEPDGSWWDVGLPSCPCLKSQAAKDYTFTPEILPSTSKDLVMTLRRLQSNGTVFQSTLPNQYSAGRRCVYDADGYLRGGFTDRYFAQDSYVNGIQDHIKKDLLPFLWCCTKSPLCHLYYERRPLDTCTEYSSPGLGLVYGTLHFFMFDGQEYTFKGLGEFVIVRLSSALGANVFTLQGQTERRLTDSGNTNSTALVRVAAFYQGTLKVCD
;
A
#
# COMPACT_ATOMS: atom_id res chain seq x y z
N MET A 1 -10.68 13.76 26.91
CA MET A 1 -11.52 14.21 28.05
C MET A 1 -11.19 13.32 29.23
N SER A 2 -10.44 13.81 30.21
CA SER A 2 -10.03 13.03 31.39
C SER A 2 -11.19 12.94 32.38
N TRP A 3 -12.19 12.14 32.07
CA TRP A 3 -13.28 11.86 33.00
C TRP A 3 -12.76 10.87 34.05
N GLY A 4 -12.39 11.37 35.22
CA GLY A 4 -12.10 10.56 36.41
C GLY A 4 -13.36 10.41 37.26
N PRO A 5 -14.16 9.33 37.12
CA PRO A 5 -15.40 9.16 37.87
C PRO A 5 -15.20 9.09 39.40
N ALA A 6 -13.99 8.77 39.86
CA ALA A 6 -13.65 8.64 41.27
C ALA A 6 -13.45 9.97 42.02
N GLN A 7 -13.34 11.12 41.34
CA GLN A 7 -13.13 12.43 41.97
C GLN A 7 -14.43 13.23 42.17
N ARG A 8 -15.59 12.66 41.85
CA ARG A 8 -16.87 13.37 41.99
C ARG A 8 -17.40 13.28 43.41
N VAL A 9 -17.51 14.43 44.07
CA VAL A 9 -18.20 14.59 45.37
C VAL A 9 -19.70 14.29 45.26
N TYR A 10 -20.29 14.46 44.07
CA TYR A 10 -21.69 14.15 43.78
C TYR A 10 -21.81 13.22 42.56
N HIS A 11 -22.44 12.05 42.75
CA HIS A 11 -22.66 11.05 41.70
C HIS A 11 -23.98 11.24 40.93
N ARG A 12 -24.60 12.43 41.01
CA ARG A 12 -25.87 12.74 40.31
C ARG A 12 -25.56 13.32 38.94
N ALA A 13 -25.41 12.46 37.94
CA ALA A 13 -25.45 12.88 36.54
C ALA A 13 -26.92 12.92 36.10
N LEU A 14 -27.39 14.06 35.60
CA LEU A 14 -28.66 14.13 34.87
C LEU A 14 -28.45 13.50 33.50
N ILE A 15 -29.32 12.56 33.14
CA ILE A 15 -29.32 11.88 31.84
C ILE A 15 -30.63 12.23 31.17
N GLY A 16 -30.57 12.63 29.91
CA GLY A 16 -31.71 13.13 29.17
C GLY A 16 -31.33 13.53 27.76
N TYR A 17 -32.30 14.02 27.02
CA TYR A 17 -32.09 14.67 25.72
C TYR A 17 -32.78 16.02 25.70
N THR A 18 -32.24 16.95 24.93
CA THR A 18 -32.83 18.26 24.67
C THR A 18 -32.88 18.48 23.17
N ASN A 19 -33.93 19.13 22.68
CA ASN A 19 -34.00 19.55 21.28
C ASN A 19 -33.21 20.84 21.00
N GLY A 20 -32.57 21.43 22.01
CA GLY A 20 -31.83 22.70 21.88
C GLY A 20 -32.70 23.96 21.90
N GLU A 21 -34.04 23.82 21.86
CA GLU A 21 -35.02 24.91 21.84
C GLU A 21 -35.82 24.99 23.16
N GLY A 22 -35.27 24.42 24.25
CA GLY A 22 -35.86 24.46 25.58
C GLY A 22 -36.80 23.30 25.91
N ILE A 23 -37.05 22.36 24.99
CA ILE A 23 -37.74 21.10 25.30
C ILE A 23 -36.67 20.08 25.70
N TYR A 24 -36.71 19.66 26.95
CA TYR A 24 -35.84 18.62 27.47
C TYR A 24 -36.64 17.49 28.10
N PHE A 25 -36.13 16.28 27.94
CA PHE A 25 -36.58 15.11 28.66
C PHE A 25 -35.45 14.66 29.57
N ASN A 26 -35.70 14.70 30.88
CA ASN A 26 -34.81 14.09 31.85
C ASN A 26 -35.33 12.69 32.17
N ASP A 27 -34.46 11.69 32.08
CA ASP A 27 -34.79 10.32 32.44
C ASP A 27 -35.24 10.27 33.91
N PRO A 28 -36.45 9.77 34.22
CA PRO A 28 -36.92 9.66 35.60
C PRO A 28 -35.99 8.83 36.51
N GLN A 29 -35.19 7.91 35.98
CA GLN A 29 -34.16 7.21 36.76
C GLN A 29 -33.08 8.15 37.27
N ALA A 30 -32.70 9.19 36.52
CA ALA A 30 -31.67 10.15 36.95
C ALA A 30 -32.10 11.01 38.15
N LEU A 31 -33.41 11.04 38.44
CA LEU A 31 -34.01 11.76 39.57
C LEU A 31 -34.20 10.88 40.81
N LYS A 32 -33.96 9.57 40.72
CA LYS A 32 -34.07 8.66 41.88
C LYS A 32 -32.87 8.80 42.81
N ASN A 33 -33.11 8.63 44.11
CA ASN A 33 -32.03 8.55 45.08
C ASN A 33 -31.13 7.35 44.77
N ASN A 34 -29.82 7.50 45.00
CA ASN A 34 -28.82 6.50 44.69
C ASN A 34 -28.97 5.25 45.56
N THR A 35 -29.81 4.31 45.11
CA THR A 35 -30.10 3.03 45.75
C THR A 35 -28.96 2.00 45.60
N TYR A 36 -27.91 2.30 44.82
CA TYR A 36 -26.86 1.35 44.46
C TYR A 36 -25.45 1.77 44.95
N GLY A 37 -25.37 2.73 45.87
CA GLY A 37 -24.11 3.11 46.53
C GLY A 37 -23.06 3.68 45.56
N PRO A 38 -21.76 3.37 45.73
CA PRO A 38 -20.68 3.93 44.90
C PRO A 38 -20.81 3.64 43.39
N GLY A 39 -21.64 2.65 43.01
CA GLY A 39 -21.88 2.28 41.63
C GLY A 39 -22.74 3.26 40.82
N GLY A 40 -23.47 4.17 41.47
CA GLY A 40 -24.32 5.17 40.82
C GLY A 40 -25.74 4.67 40.47
N ILE A 41 -26.60 5.61 40.08
CA ILE A 41 -28.07 5.43 39.98
C ILE A 41 -28.50 4.61 38.76
N TYR A 42 -27.70 4.60 37.68
CA TYR A 42 -28.08 4.02 36.39
C TYR A 42 -27.45 2.61 36.21
N ARG A 43 -28.32 1.58 36.17
CA ARG A 43 -27.97 0.16 35.95
C ARG A 43 -28.98 -0.47 34.98
N PRO A 44 -28.92 -0.09 33.69
CA PRO A 44 -29.87 -0.59 32.70
C PRO A 44 -29.79 -2.11 32.59
N ASP A 45 -28.64 -2.72 32.91
CA ASP A 45 -28.41 -4.16 32.98
C ASP A 45 -29.10 -4.88 34.15
N LYS A 46 -29.53 -4.16 35.18
CA LYS A 46 -30.14 -4.72 36.40
C LYS A 46 -31.62 -4.39 36.58
N VAL A 47 -32.20 -3.59 35.69
CA VAL A 47 -33.59 -3.13 35.77
C VAL A 47 -34.28 -3.38 34.44
N LEU A 48 -35.53 -3.86 34.48
CA LEU A 48 -36.34 -4.01 33.27
C LEU A 48 -36.73 -2.62 32.74
N GLY A 49 -36.43 -2.37 31.47
CA GLY A 49 -36.84 -1.16 30.76
C GLY A 49 -38.31 -1.20 30.32
N ASN A 50 -38.75 -0.15 29.62
CA ASN A 50 -40.10 -0.04 29.03
C ASN A 50 -40.43 -1.12 27.99
N THR A 51 -39.43 -1.86 27.51
CA THR A 51 -39.59 -3.02 26.62
C THR A 51 -39.67 -4.35 27.36
N ASN A 52 -39.76 -4.32 28.70
CA ASN A 52 -39.74 -5.49 29.57
C ASN A 52 -38.51 -6.39 29.37
N LYS A 53 -37.39 -5.79 28.95
CA LYS A 53 -36.07 -6.40 28.83
C LYS A 53 -35.06 -5.62 29.66
N THR A 54 -34.05 -6.29 30.19
CA THR A 54 -32.89 -5.61 30.76
C THR A 54 -32.05 -5.01 29.65
N GLY A 55 -31.41 -3.88 29.94
CA GLY A 55 -30.41 -3.28 29.07
C GLY A 55 -29.22 -4.22 28.89
N ILE A 56 -28.64 -4.19 27.71
CA ILE A 56 -27.45 -4.97 27.37
C ILE A 56 -26.31 -3.99 27.15
N TRP A 57 -25.13 -4.29 27.70
CA TRP A 57 -23.93 -3.53 27.41
C TRP A 57 -23.52 -3.75 25.96
N ALA A 58 -23.56 -2.70 25.14
CA ALA A 58 -23.22 -2.79 23.72
C ALA A 58 -21.69 -2.75 23.49
N TYR A 59 -20.96 -1.96 24.27
CA TYR A 59 -19.50 -1.87 24.21
C TYR A 59 -18.94 -1.38 25.54
N TRP A 60 -17.72 -1.84 25.88
CA TRP A 60 -16.95 -1.34 27.02
C TRP A 60 -16.08 -0.17 26.56
N LEU A 61 -16.19 0.98 27.23
CA LEU A 61 -15.34 2.15 27.00
C LEU A 61 -14.08 2.16 27.90
N ASP A 62 -14.02 1.25 28.88
CA ASP A 62 -12.91 1.17 29.82
C ASP A 62 -11.68 0.48 29.22
N ALA A 63 -10.51 0.80 29.75
CA ALA A 63 -9.30 0.02 29.51
C ALA A 63 -9.57 -1.45 29.93
N PRO A 64 -9.07 -2.44 29.18
CA PRO A 64 -9.36 -3.84 29.45
C PRO A 64 -8.97 -4.20 30.89
N ALA A 65 -9.83 -4.95 31.58
CA ALA A 65 -9.63 -5.38 32.97
C ALA A 65 -8.31 -6.16 33.17
N ASN A 66 -7.74 -6.68 32.08
CA ASN A 66 -6.39 -7.19 32.03
C ASN A 66 -5.58 -6.37 30.99
N PRO A 67 -4.52 -5.66 31.38
CA PRO A 67 -3.69 -4.86 30.47
C PRO A 67 -3.03 -5.69 29.35
N ASN A 68 -3.02 -7.02 29.47
CA ASN A 68 -2.48 -7.92 28.45
C ASN A 68 -3.48 -8.32 27.35
N VAL A 69 -4.76 -7.94 27.44
CA VAL A 69 -5.74 -8.23 26.38
C VAL A 69 -5.66 -7.15 25.31
N THR A 70 -5.04 -7.49 24.18
CA THR A 70 -4.97 -6.60 23.02
C THR A 70 -6.32 -6.53 22.31
N ASN A 71 -6.94 -5.34 22.27
CA ASN A 71 -8.13 -5.11 21.45
C ASN A 71 -7.75 -4.87 19.99
N TYR A 72 -7.79 -5.92 19.17
CA TYR A 72 -7.43 -5.85 17.74
C TYR A 72 -8.41 -5.00 16.91
N GLN A 73 -9.68 -4.92 17.29
CA GLN A 73 -10.65 -4.03 16.62
C GLN A 73 -10.25 -2.58 16.82
N SER A 74 -9.89 -2.20 18.05
CA SER A 74 -9.41 -0.85 18.34
C SER A 74 -8.10 -0.53 17.59
N LYS A 75 -7.17 -1.48 17.50
CA LYS A 75 -5.94 -1.32 16.69
C LYS A 75 -6.25 -1.12 15.22
N CYS A 76 -7.17 -1.90 14.66
CA CYS A 76 -7.60 -1.77 13.27
C CYS A 76 -8.23 -0.39 13.00
N TRP A 77 -9.15 0.05 13.85
CA TRP A 77 -9.78 1.37 13.72
C TRP A 77 -8.78 2.51 13.85
N SER A 78 -7.88 2.44 14.84
CA SER A 78 -6.83 3.45 15.03
C SER A 78 -5.93 3.57 13.79
N TRP A 79 -5.52 2.43 13.22
CA TRP A 79 -4.77 2.41 11.97
C TRP A 79 -5.59 2.99 10.80
N TYR A 80 -6.85 2.57 10.63
CA TYR A 80 -7.71 3.01 9.53
C TYR A 80 -7.90 4.53 9.49
N TYR A 81 -8.06 5.17 10.66
CA TYR A 81 -8.19 6.63 10.76
C TYR A 81 -6.85 7.37 10.66
N SER A 82 -5.72 6.68 10.86
CA SER A 82 -4.39 7.27 10.68
C SER A 82 -3.89 7.21 9.23
N GLU A 83 -4.46 6.34 8.41
CA GLU A 83 -4.06 6.15 7.02
C GLU A 83 -4.89 7.02 6.06
N PRO A 84 -4.25 7.59 5.01
CA PRO A 84 -4.95 8.27 3.95
C PRO A 84 -5.70 7.28 3.06
N ASP A 85 -6.61 7.82 2.26
CA ASP A 85 -7.32 7.06 1.23
C ASP A 85 -6.35 6.48 0.19
N GLY A 86 -6.58 5.22 -0.22
CA GLY A 86 -5.77 4.48 -1.19
C GLY A 86 -5.57 5.21 -2.51
N SER A 87 -6.61 5.89 -3.00
CA SER A 87 -6.63 6.57 -4.29
C SER A 87 -5.59 7.68 -4.43
N TRP A 88 -5.10 8.23 -3.32
CA TRP A 88 -4.14 9.34 -3.34
C TRP A 88 -2.69 8.90 -3.57
N TRP A 89 -2.37 7.65 -3.28
CA TRP A 89 -0.97 7.18 -3.28
C TRP A 89 -0.74 5.90 -4.09
N ASP A 90 -1.78 5.18 -4.52
CA ASP A 90 -1.70 4.02 -5.45
C ASP A 90 -1.47 4.46 -6.92
N VAL A 91 -1.35 5.76 -7.17
CA VAL A 91 -1.20 6.29 -8.54
C VAL A 91 0.12 5.84 -9.17
N GLY A 92 0.05 5.33 -10.40
CA GLY A 92 1.22 4.96 -11.20
C GLY A 92 1.91 3.66 -10.79
N LEU A 93 1.26 2.84 -9.95
CA LEU A 93 1.76 1.51 -9.64
C LEU A 93 1.46 0.52 -10.78
N PRO A 94 2.41 -0.35 -11.15
CA PRO A 94 2.18 -1.35 -12.19
C PRO A 94 1.13 -2.36 -11.70
N SER A 95 0.25 -2.80 -12.61
CA SER A 95 -0.66 -3.92 -12.36
C SER A 95 0.08 -5.25 -12.42
N CYS A 96 -0.37 -6.19 -11.60
CA CYS A 96 0.23 -7.50 -11.49
C CYS A 96 -0.02 -8.34 -12.75
N PRO A 97 1.03 -8.94 -13.33
CA PRO A 97 0.87 -9.94 -14.39
C PRO A 97 -0.07 -11.08 -13.98
N CYS A 98 -0.83 -11.62 -14.93
CA CYS A 98 -1.70 -12.78 -14.64
C CYS A 98 -0.89 -14.04 -14.35
N LEU A 99 0.28 -14.17 -14.97
CA LEU A 99 1.15 -15.34 -14.87
C LEU A 99 2.51 -14.99 -14.29
N LYS A 100 3.03 -15.89 -13.45
CA LYS A 100 4.39 -15.80 -12.89
C LYS A 100 5.47 -15.67 -13.97
N SER A 101 5.28 -16.34 -15.11
CA SER A 101 6.21 -16.28 -16.25
C SER A 101 6.25 -14.92 -16.93
N GLN A 102 5.15 -14.16 -16.89
CA GLN A 102 5.11 -12.78 -17.36
C GLN A 102 5.88 -11.88 -16.37
N ALA A 103 5.63 -12.02 -15.07
CA ALA A 103 6.35 -11.27 -14.03
C ALA A 103 7.86 -11.48 -14.06
N ALA A 104 8.33 -12.68 -14.43
CA ALA A 104 9.75 -12.98 -14.56
C ALA A 104 10.41 -12.34 -15.80
N LYS A 105 9.63 -11.98 -16.82
CA LYS A 105 10.12 -11.32 -18.05
C LYS A 105 9.90 -9.81 -18.04
N ASP A 106 8.99 -9.35 -17.17
CA ASP A 106 8.64 -7.95 -17.02
C ASP A 106 9.61 -7.27 -16.06
N TYR A 107 10.49 -6.41 -16.60
CA TYR A 107 11.51 -5.70 -15.82
C TYR A 107 10.93 -4.68 -14.83
N THR A 108 9.64 -4.36 -14.90
CA THR A 108 8.96 -3.57 -13.87
C THR A 108 8.80 -4.35 -12.56
N PHE A 109 8.98 -5.68 -12.59
CA PHE A 109 8.95 -6.55 -11.44
C PHE A 109 10.27 -7.28 -11.21
N THR A 110 10.54 -7.60 -9.95
CA THR A 110 11.69 -8.38 -9.51
C THR A 110 11.25 -9.39 -8.44
N PRO A 111 11.91 -10.56 -8.29
CA PRO A 111 11.68 -11.41 -7.15
C PRO A 111 11.84 -10.62 -5.84
N GLU A 112 11.03 -10.93 -4.83
CA GLU A 112 11.10 -10.20 -3.56
C GLU A 112 12.50 -10.29 -2.93
N ILE A 113 13.08 -9.12 -2.64
CA ILE A 113 14.38 -8.99 -1.96
C ILE A 113 14.12 -8.41 -0.57
N LEU A 114 14.45 -9.17 0.46
CA LEU A 114 14.29 -8.78 1.87
C LEU A 114 15.63 -8.81 2.61
N PRO A 115 15.88 -7.86 3.53
CA PRO A 115 17.03 -7.92 4.44
C PRO A 115 16.97 -9.18 5.31
N SER A 116 18.11 -9.83 5.52
CA SER A 116 18.21 -11.08 6.29
C SER A 116 17.62 -10.97 7.70
N THR A 117 17.78 -9.82 8.36
CA THR A 117 17.31 -9.57 9.72
C THR A 117 15.79 -9.55 9.87
N SER A 118 15.05 -9.18 8.82
CA SER A 118 13.58 -9.02 8.86
C SER A 118 12.84 -10.02 7.98
N LYS A 119 13.57 -10.83 7.19
CA LYS A 119 13.03 -11.77 6.20
C LYS A 119 11.97 -12.70 6.78
N ASP A 120 12.27 -13.38 7.88
CA ASP A 120 11.35 -14.37 8.45
C ASP A 120 10.06 -13.75 8.98
N LEU A 121 10.17 -12.59 9.62
CA LEU A 121 9.02 -11.86 10.14
C LEU A 121 8.11 -11.35 9.02
N VAL A 122 8.69 -10.74 7.98
CA VAL A 122 7.96 -10.25 6.81
C VAL A 122 7.27 -11.41 6.10
N MET A 123 7.98 -12.51 5.85
CA MET A 123 7.40 -13.69 5.22
C MET A 123 6.25 -14.27 6.04
N THR A 124 6.38 -14.33 7.37
CA THR A 124 5.35 -14.84 8.28
C THR A 124 4.09 -13.98 8.23
N LEU A 125 4.23 -12.66 8.34
CA LEU A 125 3.09 -11.74 8.31
C LEU A 125 2.44 -11.67 6.93
N ARG A 126 3.24 -11.61 5.87
CA ARG A 126 2.75 -11.61 4.48
C ARG A 126 1.96 -12.87 4.14
N ARG A 127 2.38 -14.04 4.63
CA ARG A 127 1.66 -15.30 4.41
C ARG A 127 0.25 -15.30 4.98
N LEU A 128 -0.05 -14.41 5.93
CA LEU A 128 -1.43 -14.20 6.40
C LEU A 128 -2.31 -13.61 5.28
N GLN A 129 -1.73 -12.77 4.41
CA GLN A 129 -2.43 -12.19 3.25
C GLN A 129 -2.60 -13.22 2.14
N SER A 130 -1.50 -13.81 1.70
CA SER A 130 -1.48 -14.86 0.68
C SER A 130 -0.15 -15.60 0.69
N ASN A 131 -0.18 -16.90 0.42
CA ASN A 131 1.00 -17.75 0.33
C ASN A 131 1.30 -18.08 -1.14
N GLY A 132 2.56 -17.98 -1.53
CA GLY A 132 2.98 -18.21 -2.92
C GLY A 132 4.37 -17.69 -3.24
N THR A 133 4.75 -17.76 -4.52
CA THR A 133 5.94 -17.08 -5.03
C THR A 133 5.64 -15.59 -5.18
N VAL A 134 6.55 -14.71 -4.76
CA VAL A 134 6.29 -13.28 -4.75
C VAL A 134 7.26 -12.52 -5.65
N PHE A 135 6.66 -11.69 -6.50
CA PHE A 135 7.33 -10.64 -7.24
C PHE A 135 6.88 -9.29 -6.69
N GLN A 136 7.75 -8.29 -6.77
CA GLN A 136 7.46 -6.93 -6.35
C GLN A 136 7.91 -5.92 -7.40
N SER A 137 7.30 -4.75 -7.42
CA SER A 137 7.71 -3.65 -8.30
C SER A 137 9.18 -3.32 -8.07
N THR A 138 9.96 -3.15 -9.14
CA THR A 138 11.40 -2.86 -9.05
C THR A 138 11.69 -1.52 -8.36
N LEU A 139 10.79 -0.56 -8.53
CA LEU A 139 10.91 0.78 -7.96
C LEU A 139 9.61 1.19 -7.24
N PRO A 140 9.70 1.98 -6.17
CA PRO A 140 8.53 2.64 -5.62
C PRO A 140 8.02 3.75 -6.54
N ASN A 141 6.75 4.14 -6.39
CA ASN A 141 6.24 5.37 -6.99
C ASN A 141 6.67 6.62 -6.19
N GLN A 142 6.20 7.79 -6.63
CA GLN A 142 6.49 9.08 -5.98
C GLN A 142 6.01 9.20 -4.52
N TYR A 143 5.16 8.28 -4.05
CA TYR A 143 4.62 8.22 -2.69
C TYR A 143 5.27 7.11 -1.85
N SER A 144 6.40 6.57 -2.31
CA SER A 144 7.10 5.45 -1.65
C SER A 144 6.30 4.14 -1.62
N ALA A 145 5.26 4.03 -2.46
CA ALA A 145 4.40 2.85 -2.54
C ALA A 145 4.90 1.89 -3.62
N GLY A 146 4.54 0.62 -3.50
CA GLY A 146 4.90 -0.43 -4.45
C GLY A 146 3.84 -1.52 -4.55
N ARG A 147 4.02 -2.41 -5.53
CA ARG A 147 3.12 -3.53 -5.82
C ARG A 147 3.81 -4.85 -5.48
N ARG A 148 3.13 -5.74 -4.75
CA ARG A 148 3.54 -7.15 -4.58
C ARG A 148 2.54 -8.10 -5.21
N CYS A 149 3.00 -8.94 -6.12
CA CYS A 149 2.19 -9.94 -6.79
C CYS A 149 2.52 -11.33 -6.24
N VAL A 150 1.51 -12.04 -5.74
CA VAL A 150 1.66 -13.38 -5.18
C VAL A 150 1.08 -14.40 -6.16
N TYR A 151 1.87 -15.38 -6.55
CA TYR A 151 1.50 -16.44 -7.48
C TYR A 151 1.48 -17.80 -6.80
N ASP A 152 0.54 -18.66 -7.18
CA ASP A 152 0.52 -20.04 -6.69
C ASP A 152 1.55 -20.96 -7.39
N ALA A 153 1.47 -22.25 -7.07
CA ALA A 153 2.40 -23.26 -7.58
C ALA A 153 2.27 -23.46 -9.11
N ASP A 154 1.05 -23.31 -9.65
CA ASP A 154 0.77 -23.42 -11.09
C ASP A 154 1.13 -22.12 -11.83
N GLY A 155 1.42 -21.04 -11.10
CA GLY A 155 1.90 -19.77 -11.62
C GLY A 155 0.80 -18.76 -11.90
N TYR A 156 -0.42 -18.98 -11.43
CA TYR A 156 -1.52 -18.02 -11.54
C TYR A 156 -1.47 -16.98 -10.41
N LEU A 157 -1.85 -15.75 -10.74
CA LEU A 157 -1.95 -14.68 -9.76
C LEU A 157 -3.02 -15.00 -8.69
N ARG A 158 -2.60 -15.03 -7.43
CA ARG A 158 -3.49 -15.14 -6.26
C ARG A 158 -3.95 -13.78 -5.75
N GLY A 159 -3.14 -12.75 -5.94
CA GLY A 159 -3.51 -11.37 -5.60
C GLY A 159 -2.36 -10.39 -5.75
N GLY A 160 -2.69 -9.16 -6.17
CA GLY A 160 -1.81 -8.00 -6.12
C GLY A 160 -2.06 -7.20 -4.85
N PHE A 161 -1.04 -7.09 -4.01
CA PHE A 161 -1.07 -6.32 -2.76
C PHE A 161 -0.38 -4.99 -2.97
N THR A 162 -1.08 -3.90 -2.65
CA THR A 162 -0.51 -2.55 -2.70
C THR A 162 0.08 -2.21 -1.35
N ASP A 163 1.39 -2.02 -1.30
CA ASP A 163 2.09 -1.63 -0.08
C ASP A 163 2.44 -0.16 -0.15
N ARG A 164 1.92 0.64 0.78
CA ARG A 164 2.20 2.08 0.82
C ARG A 164 3.63 2.36 1.29
N TYR A 165 4.14 1.51 2.17
CA TYR A 165 5.49 1.61 2.70
C TYR A 165 6.33 0.52 2.04
N PHE A 166 6.84 0.82 0.85
CA PHE A 166 7.55 -0.17 0.04
C PHE A 166 8.89 -0.55 0.68
N ALA A 167 9.12 -1.86 0.83
CA ALA A 167 10.26 -2.41 1.56
C ALA A 167 11.64 -2.05 0.98
N GLN A 168 11.69 -1.68 -0.31
CA GLN A 168 12.92 -1.33 -1.04
C GLN A 168 13.21 0.17 -1.08
N ASP A 169 12.41 1.03 -0.44
CA ASP A 169 12.70 2.46 -0.37
C ASP A 169 13.73 2.78 0.74
N SER A 170 14.77 3.53 0.38
CA SER A 170 15.85 3.99 1.27
C SER A 170 15.53 5.30 2.02
N TYR A 171 14.49 6.03 1.61
CA TYR A 171 14.12 7.33 2.19
C TYR A 171 13.16 7.22 3.40
N VAL A 172 12.52 6.06 3.56
CA VAL A 172 11.66 5.72 4.69
C VAL A 172 12.40 4.73 5.59
N ASN A 173 11.95 4.53 6.84
CA ASN A 173 12.31 3.33 7.62
C ASN A 173 11.71 2.06 6.98
N GLY A 174 11.97 1.84 5.68
CA GLY A 174 11.13 1.14 4.70
C GLY A 174 10.59 -0.19 5.20
N ILE A 175 11.46 -1.10 5.62
CA ILE A 175 11.05 -2.42 6.10
C ILE A 175 10.26 -2.37 7.43
N GLN A 176 10.60 -1.45 8.33
CA GLN A 176 9.94 -1.34 9.64
C GLN A 176 8.55 -0.74 9.49
N ASP A 177 8.41 0.28 8.64
CA ASP A 177 7.13 0.87 8.32
C ASP A 177 6.26 -0.09 7.52
N HIS A 178 6.82 -0.83 6.57
CA HIS A 178 6.13 -1.92 5.87
C HIS A 178 5.53 -2.93 6.86
N ILE A 179 6.33 -3.41 7.83
CA ILE A 179 5.85 -4.33 8.86
C ILE A 179 4.74 -3.68 9.71
N LYS A 180 4.97 -2.46 10.22
CA LYS A 180 4.09 -1.82 11.20
C LYS A 180 2.79 -1.28 10.61
N LYS A 181 2.83 -0.81 9.36
CA LYS A 181 1.78 -0.01 8.74
C LYS A 181 1.13 -0.68 7.53
N ASP A 182 1.73 -1.72 6.94
CA ASP A 182 1.11 -2.52 5.88
C ASP A 182 0.77 -3.95 6.33
N LEU A 183 1.71 -4.66 6.97
CA LEU A 183 1.52 -6.09 7.29
C LEU A 183 0.81 -6.36 8.63
N LEU A 184 1.21 -5.69 9.72
CA LEU A 184 0.55 -5.85 11.03
C LEU A 184 -0.94 -5.43 11.03
N PRO A 185 -1.35 -4.36 10.31
CA PRO A 185 -2.77 -4.02 10.23
C PRO A 185 -3.61 -5.10 9.55
N PHE A 186 -3.06 -5.86 8.60
CA PHE A 186 -3.76 -7.02 8.05
C PHE A 186 -4.05 -8.07 9.14
N LEU A 187 -3.07 -8.38 9.99
CA LEU A 187 -3.28 -9.28 11.14
C LEU A 187 -4.38 -8.75 12.07
N TRP A 188 -4.41 -7.45 12.36
CA TRP A 188 -5.40 -6.85 13.26
C TRP A 188 -6.80 -6.83 12.65
N CYS A 189 -6.92 -6.40 11.39
CA CYS A 189 -8.18 -6.16 10.69
C CYS A 189 -8.80 -7.42 10.08
N CYS A 190 -8.00 -8.33 9.52
CA CYS A 190 -8.48 -9.48 8.75
C CYS A 190 -8.35 -10.82 9.48
N THR A 191 -7.31 -11.01 10.29
CA THR A 191 -7.08 -12.29 10.99
C THR A 191 -7.64 -12.30 12.42
N LYS A 192 -7.53 -11.18 13.14
CA LYS A 192 -7.91 -11.06 14.56
C LYS A 192 -9.21 -10.30 14.79
N SER A 193 -9.83 -9.78 13.73
CA SER A 193 -11.14 -9.14 13.78
C SER A 193 -11.89 -9.34 12.45
N PRO A 194 -13.21 -9.09 12.39
CA PRO A 194 -14.00 -9.17 11.17
C PRO A 194 -13.98 -7.87 10.33
N LEU A 195 -13.00 -6.98 10.55
CA LEU A 195 -12.93 -5.64 9.97
C LEU A 195 -12.08 -5.57 8.69
N CYS A 196 -11.99 -6.67 7.94
CA CYS A 196 -11.07 -6.78 6.80
C CYS A 196 -11.39 -5.79 5.67
N HIS A 197 -12.66 -5.39 5.52
CA HIS A 197 -13.06 -4.36 4.57
C HIS A 197 -12.36 -3.02 4.81
N LEU A 198 -12.12 -2.63 6.07
CA LEU A 198 -11.38 -1.41 6.42
C LEU A 198 -9.92 -1.49 5.95
N TYR A 199 -9.33 -2.69 5.99
CA TYR A 199 -7.98 -2.89 5.49
C TYR A 199 -7.89 -2.63 3.99
N TYR A 200 -8.78 -3.25 3.22
CA TYR A 200 -8.75 -3.14 1.76
C TYR A 200 -9.18 -1.76 1.23
N GLU A 201 -9.94 -0.98 2.02
CA GLU A 201 -10.21 0.42 1.69
C GLU A 201 -8.94 1.29 1.76
N ARG A 202 -8.02 0.98 2.69
CA ARG A 202 -6.75 1.71 2.86
C ARG A 202 -5.57 1.04 2.16
N ARG A 203 -5.70 -0.21 1.71
CA ARG A 203 -4.70 -0.99 0.95
C ARG A 203 -5.41 -1.73 -0.17
N PRO A 204 -5.72 -1.04 -1.28
CA PRO A 204 -6.44 -1.64 -2.39
C PRO A 204 -5.75 -2.90 -2.89
N LEU A 205 -6.55 -3.87 -3.33
CA LEU A 205 -6.03 -5.02 -4.06
C LEU A 205 -5.97 -4.68 -5.54
N ASP A 206 -4.99 -5.27 -6.20
CA ASP A 206 -4.88 -5.27 -7.66
C ASP A 206 -5.10 -6.68 -8.20
N THR A 207 -5.61 -6.68 -9.41
CA THR A 207 -5.89 -7.87 -10.20
C THR A 207 -5.18 -7.74 -11.53
N CYS A 208 -5.05 -8.83 -12.27
CA CYS A 208 -4.35 -8.77 -13.54
C CYS A 208 -5.19 -8.23 -14.71
N THR A 209 -6.38 -7.66 -14.46
CA THR A 209 -7.27 -7.17 -15.53
C THR A 209 -6.65 -6.05 -16.34
N GLU A 210 -5.94 -5.14 -15.67
CA GLU A 210 -5.28 -3.99 -16.28
C GLU A 210 -3.82 -4.28 -16.67
N TYR A 211 -3.38 -5.54 -16.51
CA TYR A 211 -2.02 -5.90 -16.90
C TYR A 211 -1.87 -5.92 -18.42
N SER A 212 -1.00 -5.04 -18.92
CA SER A 212 -0.48 -5.11 -20.27
C SER A 212 1.02 -5.37 -20.22
N SER A 213 1.47 -6.39 -20.95
CA SER A 213 2.90 -6.67 -21.06
C SER A 213 3.61 -5.46 -21.68
N PRO A 214 4.70 -4.95 -21.07
CA PRO A 214 5.44 -3.83 -21.64
C PRO A 214 6.11 -4.25 -22.95
N GLY A 215 6.03 -3.39 -23.95
CA GLY A 215 6.82 -3.55 -25.16
C GLY A 215 8.31 -3.47 -24.83
N LEU A 216 9.11 -4.39 -25.35
CA LEU A 216 10.57 -4.37 -25.18
C LEU A 216 11.19 -3.72 -26.42
N GLY A 217 11.88 -2.60 -26.21
CA GLY A 217 12.77 -2.01 -27.21
C GLY A 217 14.20 -2.48 -26.97
N LEU A 218 14.87 -3.02 -27.99
CA LEU A 218 16.26 -3.46 -27.90
C LEU A 218 17.09 -2.84 -29.03
N VAL A 219 18.30 -2.39 -28.70
CA VAL A 219 19.32 -2.01 -29.67
C VAL A 219 20.55 -2.88 -29.45
N TYR A 220 21.02 -3.55 -30.49
CA TYR A 220 22.18 -4.45 -30.39
C TYR A 220 23.09 -4.38 -31.61
N GLY A 221 24.35 -4.74 -31.43
CA GLY A 221 25.36 -4.80 -32.50
C GLY A 221 25.54 -3.47 -33.23
N THR A 222 25.50 -3.49 -34.56
CA THR A 222 25.67 -2.31 -35.43
C THR A 222 24.35 -1.56 -35.64
N LEU A 223 23.66 -1.22 -34.53
CA LEU A 223 22.34 -0.58 -34.53
C LEU A 223 21.24 -1.40 -35.24
N HIS A 224 21.12 -2.66 -34.85
CA HIS A 224 19.90 -3.42 -35.09
C HIS A 224 18.90 -3.10 -33.99
N PHE A 225 17.70 -2.69 -34.41
CA PHE A 225 16.60 -2.31 -33.55
C PHE A 225 15.54 -3.39 -33.57
N PHE A 226 15.10 -3.77 -32.37
CA PHE A 226 13.82 -4.40 -32.14
C PHE A 226 12.94 -3.35 -31.46
N MET A 227 11.92 -2.86 -32.15
CA MET A 227 11.07 -1.76 -31.71
C MET A 227 10.03 -2.23 -30.69
N PHE A 228 9.42 -1.30 -29.94
CA PHE A 228 8.42 -1.62 -28.91
C PHE A 228 7.16 -2.31 -29.45
N ASP A 229 6.86 -2.17 -30.73
CA ASP A 229 5.78 -2.85 -31.46
C ASP A 229 6.21 -4.22 -32.04
N GLY A 230 7.44 -4.65 -31.76
CA GLY A 230 8.01 -5.91 -32.23
C GLY A 230 8.60 -5.86 -33.63
N GLN A 231 8.68 -4.68 -34.27
CA GLN A 231 9.23 -4.60 -35.62
C GLN A 231 10.75 -4.44 -35.62
N GLU A 232 11.41 -5.13 -36.55
CA GLU A 232 12.86 -5.13 -36.68
C GLU A 232 13.33 -4.15 -37.76
N TYR A 233 14.32 -3.33 -37.42
CA TYR A 233 14.94 -2.39 -38.35
C TYR A 233 16.46 -2.37 -38.19
N THR A 234 17.16 -2.09 -39.28
CA THR A 234 18.61 -1.88 -39.24
C THR A 234 18.90 -0.46 -39.70
N PHE A 235 19.60 0.31 -38.88
CA PHE A 235 19.96 1.68 -39.19
C PHE A 235 21.48 1.84 -39.18
N LYS A 236 22.06 2.16 -40.35
CA LYS A 236 23.52 2.30 -40.53
C LYS A 236 23.95 3.76 -40.70
N GLY A 237 23.25 4.68 -40.03
CA GLY A 237 23.62 6.09 -40.01
C GLY A 237 24.95 6.33 -39.31
N LEU A 238 25.63 7.42 -39.68
CA LEU A 238 26.78 7.98 -38.97
C LEU A 238 26.36 9.33 -38.41
N GLY A 239 26.68 9.60 -37.14
CA GLY A 239 26.26 10.82 -36.45
C GLY A 239 25.56 10.56 -35.13
N GLU A 240 24.79 11.55 -34.66
CA GLU A 240 24.06 11.52 -33.39
C GLU A 240 22.56 11.39 -33.64
N PHE A 241 21.92 10.46 -32.94
CA PHE A 241 20.52 10.13 -33.13
C PHE A 241 19.80 10.01 -31.79
N VAL A 242 18.52 10.37 -31.79
CA VAL A 242 17.63 10.09 -30.66
C VAL A 242 17.13 8.65 -30.82
N ILE A 243 17.49 7.78 -29.86
CA ILE A 243 17.10 6.37 -29.81
C ILE A 243 15.70 6.23 -29.22
N VAL A 244 15.46 6.86 -28.06
CA VAL A 244 14.17 6.83 -27.37
C VAL A 244 13.84 8.24 -26.89
N ARG A 245 12.58 8.65 -27.06
CA ARG A 245 12.03 9.87 -26.46
C ARG A 245 10.69 9.56 -25.82
N LEU A 246 10.60 9.76 -24.51
CA LEU A 246 9.35 9.64 -23.76
C LEU A 246 8.78 11.05 -23.57
N SER A 247 7.51 11.22 -23.93
CA SER A 247 6.78 12.46 -23.73
C SER A 247 5.63 12.25 -22.76
N SER A 248 5.31 13.26 -21.96
CA SER A 248 4.13 13.25 -21.10
C SER A 248 2.84 13.28 -21.94
N ALA A 249 1.71 13.00 -21.30
CA ALA A 249 0.39 13.15 -21.95
C ALA A 249 0.13 14.58 -22.48
N LEU A 250 0.84 15.58 -21.95
CA LEU A 250 0.78 16.98 -22.40
C LEU A 250 1.82 17.32 -23.48
N GLY A 251 2.60 16.33 -23.95
CA GLY A 251 3.62 16.51 -24.99
C GLY A 251 4.97 17.06 -24.50
N ALA A 252 5.17 17.20 -23.19
CA ALA A 252 6.45 17.63 -22.64
C ALA A 252 7.48 16.49 -22.67
N ASN A 253 8.74 16.80 -22.98
CA ASN A 253 9.81 15.78 -22.98
C ASN A 253 10.15 15.36 -21.54
N VAL A 254 10.05 14.06 -21.24
CA VAL A 254 10.32 13.50 -19.91
C VAL A 254 11.65 12.77 -19.88
N PHE A 255 11.97 12.05 -20.95
CA PHE A 255 13.23 11.32 -21.07
C PHE A 255 13.70 11.28 -22.51
N THR A 256 15.01 11.39 -22.72
CA THR A 256 15.64 11.25 -24.02
C THR A 256 16.89 10.40 -23.88
N LEU A 257 16.98 9.36 -24.70
CA LEU A 257 18.18 8.56 -24.91
C LEU A 257 18.74 8.89 -26.29
N GLN A 258 19.98 9.36 -26.33
CA GLN A 258 20.71 9.65 -27.56
C GLN A 258 21.88 8.70 -27.72
N GLY A 259 22.19 8.35 -28.96
CA GLY A 259 23.35 7.54 -29.31
C GLY A 259 24.15 8.18 -30.43
N GLN A 260 25.46 8.15 -30.30
CA GLN A 260 26.39 8.54 -31.36
C GLN A 260 26.97 7.29 -32.01
N THR A 261 26.92 7.25 -33.34
CA THR A 261 27.48 6.17 -34.15
C THR A 261 28.60 6.64 -35.06
N GLU A 262 29.70 5.89 -35.04
CA GLU A 262 30.89 6.15 -35.84
C GLU A 262 31.33 4.88 -36.59
N ARG A 263 32.28 5.02 -37.52
CA ARG A 263 32.85 3.87 -38.22
C ARG A 263 33.73 3.06 -37.28
N ARG A 264 33.57 1.73 -37.31
CA ARG A 264 34.42 0.82 -36.54
C ARG A 264 35.82 0.77 -37.15
N LEU A 265 36.80 1.24 -36.39
CA LEU A 265 38.21 1.11 -36.69
C LEU A 265 38.68 -0.30 -36.28
N THR A 266 39.43 -0.97 -37.16
CA THR A 266 40.11 -2.24 -36.87
C THR A 266 41.60 -2.08 -37.17
N ASP A 267 42.45 -2.94 -36.59
CA ASP A 267 43.91 -2.90 -36.78
C ASP A 267 44.35 -3.04 -38.26
N SER A 268 43.46 -3.55 -39.13
CA SER A 268 43.65 -3.68 -40.58
C SER A 268 43.11 -2.50 -41.41
N GLY A 269 42.63 -1.43 -40.78
CA GLY A 269 42.07 -0.24 -41.43
C GLY A 269 40.59 0.02 -41.14
N ASN A 270 39.99 0.93 -41.92
CA ASN A 270 38.57 1.28 -41.81
C ASN A 270 37.67 0.15 -42.31
N THR A 271 36.75 -0.32 -41.48
CA THR A 271 35.64 -1.18 -41.94
C THR A 271 34.43 -0.32 -42.31
N ASN A 272 33.62 -0.73 -43.30
CA ASN A 272 32.34 -0.10 -43.64
C ASN A 272 31.23 -0.38 -42.60
N SER A 273 31.60 -0.78 -41.38
CA SER A 273 30.68 -1.15 -40.31
C SER A 273 30.51 0.02 -39.35
N THR A 274 29.25 0.33 -38.99
CA THR A 274 28.89 1.39 -38.04
C THR A 274 28.75 0.82 -36.64
N ALA A 275 29.30 1.48 -35.64
CA ALA A 275 29.20 1.07 -34.23
C ALA A 275 28.66 2.22 -33.37
N LEU A 276 27.87 1.88 -32.36
CA LEU A 276 27.48 2.80 -31.29
C LEU A 276 28.70 3.04 -30.40
N VAL A 277 29.17 4.30 -30.35
CA VAL A 277 30.39 4.68 -29.62
C VAL A 277 30.11 5.45 -28.35
N ARG A 278 29.00 6.19 -28.29
CA ARG A 278 28.58 6.96 -27.12
C ARG A 278 27.09 6.90 -26.94
N VAL A 279 26.65 6.95 -25.69
CA VAL A 279 25.25 7.03 -25.29
C VAL A 279 25.14 8.13 -24.25
N ALA A 280 24.12 8.97 -24.39
CA ALA A 280 23.77 9.98 -23.41
C ALA A 280 22.28 9.85 -23.07
N ALA A 281 21.95 9.88 -21.79
CA ALA A 281 20.59 9.87 -21.31
C ALA A 281 20.30 11.18 -20.58
N PHE A 282 19.12 11.73 -20.83
CA PHE A 282 18.67 12.96 -20.21
C PHE A 282 17.25 12.76 -19.70
N TYR A 283 17.03 13.09 -18.43
CA TYR A 283 15.75 12.95 -17.76
C TYR A 283 15.27 14.31 -17.23
N GLN A 284 14.07 14.70 -17.62
CA GLN A 284 13.38 15.95 -17.26
C GLN A 284 12.09 15.63 -16.49
N GLY A 285 12.22 14.92 -15.38
CA GLY A 285 11.10 14.66 -14.47
C GLY A 285 11.52 14.77 -13.01
N THR A 286 10.52 14.78 -12.12
CA THR A 286 10.71 14.86 -10.66
C THR A 286 11.06 13.51 -10.01
N LEU A 287 11.05 12.39 -10.76
CA LEU A 287 11.50 11.10 -10.24
C LEU A 287 13.03 11.05 -10.22
N LYS A 288 13.62 10.96 -9.03
CA LYS A 288 15.05 10.70 -8.89
C LYS A 288 15.40 9.38 -9.59
N VAL A 289 16.29 9.44 -10.58
CA VAL A 289 17.05 8.27 -11.02
C VAL A 289 18.02 7.98 -9.87
N CYS A 290 17.96 6.77 -9.30
CA CYS A 290 18.93 6.36 -8.28
C CYS A 290 20.32 6.24 -8.93
N ASP A 291 21.31 6.90 -8.30
CA ASP A 291 22.74 6.71 -8.58
C ASP A 291 23.20 5.29 -8.22
#